data_AF-A0A355ANJ6-F1
#
_entry.id   AF-A0A355ANJ6-F1
#
_cell.length_a   1.000
_cell.length_b   1.000
_cell.length_c   1.000
_cell.angle_alpha   90.00
_cell.angle_beta   90.00
_cell.angle_gamma   90.00
#
_symmetry.space_group_name_H-M   'P 1'
#
loop_
_entity.id
_entity.type
_entity.pdbx_description
1 polymer ?
#
loop_
_entity_poly.entity_id
_entity_poly.type
_entity_poly.pdbx_seq_one_letter_code
_entity_poly.pdbx_strand_id
1 'polypeptide(L)' 'NRYACHGNAWSIYFSDPEGNYLELYVHTPWYVPQPYGDDFDLDESNDEIMRRTEALCRKDSGFMMETDRKVKARETMLN' A
#
# COMPACT_ATOMS: atom_id res chain seq x y z
N ASN A 1 -7.78 -1.47 16.93
CA ASN A 1 -7.72 -1.64 15.46
C ASN A 1 -6.85 -0.54 14.88
N ARG A 2 -6.10 -0.83 13.81
CA ARG A 2 -5.18 0.11 13.15
C ARG A 2 -5.47 0.13 11.66
N TYR A 3 -5.35 1.29 11.04
CA TYR A 3 -5.43 1.49 9.60
C TYR A 3 -4.08 2.00 9.12
N ALA A 4 -3.59 1.51 7.98
CA ALA A 4 -2.29 1.91 7.46
C ALA A 4 -2.28 1.98 5.93
N CYS A 5 -1.54 2.96 5.42
CA CYS A 5 -1.20 3.07 4.02
C CYS A 5 0.27 2.66 3.85
N HIS A 6 0.51 1.53 3.19
CA HIS A 6 1.84 1.00 2.87
C HIS A 6 2.36 1.49 1.51
N GLY A 7 1.62 2.41 0.87
CA GLY A 7 1.87 2.89 -0.48
C GLY A 7 1.44 1.88 -1.53
N ASN A 8 1.94 0.64 -1.45
CA ASN A 8 1.58 -0.48 -2.34
C ASN A 8 0.30 -1.23 -1.94
N ALA A 9 -0.19 -0.99 -0.73
CA ALA A 9 -1.41 -1.56 -0.20
C ALA A 9 -2.01 -0.66 0.88
N TRP A 10 -3.32 -0.77 1.09
CA TRP A 10 -3.98 -0.29 2.31
C TRP A 10 -4.37 -1.47 3.16
N SER A 11 -4.12 -1.36 4.47
CA SER A 11 -4.32 -2.43 5.43
C SER A 11 -5.20 -1.99 6.58
N ILE A 12 -6.02 -2.92 7.07
CA ILE A 12 -6.71 -2.84 8.34
C ILE A 12 -6.23 -3.97 9.24
N TYR A 13 -5.98 -3.65 10.51
CA TYR A 13 -5.52 -4.58 11.51
C TYR A 13 -6.47 -4.65 12.69
N PHE A 14 -6.84 -5.84 13.10
CA PHE A 14 -7.76 -6.09 14.20
C PHE A 14 -7.55 -7.48 14.80
N SER A 15 -8.00 -7.67 16.04
CA SER A 15 -8.00 -8.99 16.68
C SER A 15 -9.30 -9.72 16.38
N ASP A 16 -9.20 -11.01 16.07
CA ASP A 16 -10.38 -11.89 16.02
C ASP A 16 -10.84 -12.27 17.45
N PRO A 17 -11.98 -12.98 17.61
CA PRO A 17 -12.47 -13.39 18.93
C PRO A 17 -11.54 -14.32 19.71
N GLU A 18 -10.60 -14.99 19.04
CA GLU A 18 -9.61 -15.89 19.64
C GLU A 18 -8.32 -15.15 20.06
N GLY A 19 -8.20 -13.86 19.70
CA GLY A 19 -7.06 -13.01 20.01
C GLY A 19 -5.96 -13.01 18.95
N ASN A 20 -6.17 -13.66 17.79
CA ASN A 20 -5.22 -13.61 16.69
C ASN A 20 -5.22 -12.20 16.07
N TYR A 21 -4.02 -11.64 15.84
CA TYR A 21 -3.88 -10.34 15.20
C TYR A 21 -3.89 -10.50 13.68
N LEU A 22 -4.98 -10.09 13.05
CA LEU A 22 -5.21 -10.24 11.63
C LEU A 22 -4.92 -8.94 10.88
N GLU A 23 -4.48 -9.10 9.63
CA GLU A 23 -4.37 -8.04 8.64
C GLU A 23 -5.26 -8.38 7.44
N LEU A 24 -6.10 -7.45 7.03
CA LEU A 24 -6.75 -7.47 5.73
C LEU A 24 -6.22 -6.31 4.90
N TYR A 25 -5.84 -6.57 3.66
CA TYR A 25 -5.26 -5.56 2.79
C TYR A 25 -5.77 -5.64 1.36
N VAL A 26 -5.69 -4.50 0.67
CA VAL A 26 -5.94 -4.38 -0.77
C VAL A 26 -4.79 -3.67 -1.44
N HIS A 27 -4.39 -4.14 -2.62
CA HIS A 27 -3.35 -3.50 -3.41
C HIS A 27 -3.79 -2.15 -3.97
N THR A 28 -2.87 -1.21 -4.01
CA THR A 28 -3.03 0.05 -4.73
C THR A 28 -2.37 -0.06 -6.12
N PRO A 29 -2.60 0.91 -7.02
CA PRO A 29 -1.92 0.95 -8.33
C PRO A 29 -0.42 1.30 -8.26
N TRP A 30 0.11 1.62 -7.09
CA TRP A 30 1.43 2.21 -6.91
C TRP A 30 2.38 1.25 -6.19
N TYR A 31 3.67 1.51 -6.35
CA TYR A 31 4.72 0.86 -5.61
C TYR A 31 5.66 1.91 -5.02
N VAL A 32 6.06 1.66 -3.78
CA VAL A 32 7.18 2.33 -3.11
C VAL A 32 8.03 1.27 -2.40
N PRO A 33 9.36 1.47 -2.28
CA PRO A 33 10.23 0.56 -1.54
C PRO A 33 9.75 0.37 -0.10
N GLN A 34 9.86 -0.85 0.39
CA GLN A 34 9.48 -1.20 1.76
C GLN A 34 10.72 -1.23 2.66
N PRO A 35 10.58 -0.91 3.96
CA PRO A 35 9.33 -0.65 4.69
C PRO A 35 8.74 0.74 4.44
N TYR A 36 7.40 0.81 4.34
CA TYR A 36 6.65 2.06 4.23
C TYR A 36 5.40 2.01 5.12
N GLY A 37 5.04 3.15 5.72
CA GLY A 37 3.82 3.26 6.50
C GLY A 37 3.45 4.70 6.80
N ASP A 38 2.24 5.08 6.38
CA ASP A 38 1.57 6.33 6.75
C ASP A 38 0.21 6.03 7.40
N ASP A 39 -0.32 7.02 8.10
CA ASP A 39 -1.68 6.99 8.61
C ASP A 39 -2.69 6.87 7.46
N PHE A 40 -3.77 6.13 7.73
CA PHE A 40 -4.83 5.89 6.77
C PHE A 40 -6.18 6.17 7.41
N ASP A 41 -6.91 7.12 6.81
CA ASP A 41 -8.22 7.52 7.28
C ASP A 41 -9.28 6.93 6.33
N LEU A 42 -10.13 6.06 6.88
CA LEU A 42 -11.20 5.39 6.14
C LEU A 42 -12.48 6.21 6.06
N ASP A 43 -12.57 7.32 6.79
CA ASP A 43 -13.72 8.23 6.73
C ASP A 43 -13.60 9.23 5.56
N GLU A 44 -12.43 9.30 4.91
CA GLU A 44 -12.23 10.05 3.67
C GLU A 44 -12.99 9.41 2.49
N SER A 45 -13.39 10.22 1.51
CA SER A 45 -13.96 9.69 0.26
C SER A 45 -12.92 8.87 -0.51
N ASN A 46 -13.36 7.87 -1.27
CA ASN A 46 -12.47 7.05 -2.11
C ASN A 46 -11.56 7.89 -3.02
N ASP A 47 -12.09 8.96 -3.62
CA ASP A 47 -11.31 9.84 -4.51
C ASP A 47 -10.20 10.55 -3.75
N GLU A 48 -10.48 11.01 -2.53
CA GLU A 48 -9.49 11.67 -1.67
C GLU A 48 -8.42 10.69 -1.18
N ILE A 49 -8.83 9.49 -0.77
CA ILE A 49 -7.93 8.39 -0.42
C ILE A 49 -6.96 8.10 -1.57
N MET A 50 -7.48 7.91 -2.78
CA MET A 50 -6.68 7.65 -3.97
C MET A 50 -5.70 8.79 -4.26
N ARG A 51 -6.20 10.04 -4.27
CA ARG A 51 -5.40 11.24 -4.54
C ARG A 51 -4.29 11.41 -3.52
N ARG A 52 -4.58 11.25 -2.23
CA ARG A 52 -3.61 11.41 -1.14
C ARG A 52 -2.57 10.31 -1.17
N THR A 53 -2.97 9.05 -1.34
CA THR A 53 -2.03 7.93 -1.42
C THR A 53 -1.10 8.08 -2.63
N GLU A 54 -1.61 8.46 -3.80
CA GLU A 54 -0.75 8.72 -4.96
C GLU A 54 0.27 9.82 -4.67
N ALA A 55 -0.19 10.93 -4.10
CA ALA A 55 0.66 12.07 -3.77
C ALA A 55 1.74 11.72 -2.74
N LEU A 56 1.44 10.84 -1.79
CA LEU A 56 2.41 10.29 -0.85
C LEU A 56 3.44 9.40 -1.56
N CYS A 57 2.96 8.43 -2.37
CA CYS A 57 3.81 7.49 -3.08
C CYS A 57 4.78 8.23 -4.01
N ARG A 58 4.32 9.25 -4.76
CA ARG A 58 5.14 10.02 -5.71
C ARG A 58 6.25 10.85 -5.07
N LYS A 59 6.22 11.08 -3.76
CA LYS A 59 7.33 11.76 -3.05
C LYS A 59 8.52 10.83 -2.84
N ASP A 60 8.31 9.52 -2.88
CA ASP A 60 9.38 8.55 -2.71
C ASP A 60 10.20 8.41 -3.99
N SER A 61 11.53 8.46 -3.86
CA SER A 61 12.46 8.33 -4.99
C SER A 61 12.39 6.97 -5.71
N GLY A 62 11.90 5.93 -5.04
CA GLY A 62 11.70 4.59 -5.58
C GLY A 62 10.29 4.33 -6.12
N PHE A 63 9.45 5.36 -6.23
CA PHE A 63 8.11 5.26 -6.77
C PHE A 63 8.08 4.59 -8.15
N MET A 64 7.13 3.67 -8.34
CA MET A 64 6.75 3.12 -9.65
C MET A 64 5.24 2.88 -9.71
N MET A 65 4.67 2.78 -10.90
CA MET A 65 3.38 2.10 -11.03
C MET A 65 3.58 0.61 -10.75
N GLU A 66 2.64 -0.04 -10.08
CA GLU A 66 2.74 -1.47 -9.74
C GLU A 66 2.85 -2.36 -11.00
N THR A 67 2.23 -1.93 -12.11
CA THR A 67 2.38 -2.58 -13.41
C THR A 67 3.83 -2.58 -13.90
N ASP A 68 4.52 -1.44 -13.77
CA ASP A 68 5.90 -1.27 -14.22
C ASP A 68 6.85 -2.07 -13.33
N ARG A 69 6.59 -2.07 -12.02
CA ARG A 69 7.32 -2.90 -11.06
C ARG A 69 7.21 -4.39 -11.39
N LYS A 70 6.01 -4.89 -11.76
CA LYS A 70 5.81 -6.30 -12.15
C LYS A 70 6.61 -6.65 -13.42
N VAL A 71 6.66 -5.75 -14.41
CA VAL A 71 7.47 -5.95 -15.62
C VAL A 71 8.96 -6.03 -15.24
N LYS A 72 9.47 -5.06 -14.49
CA LYS A 72 10.87 -5.03 -14.04
C LYS A 72 11.25 -6.26 -13.20
N ALA A 73 10.36 -6.70 -12.30
CA ALA A 73 10.56 -7.89 -11.49
C ALA A 73 10.67 -9.15 -12.36
N ARG A 74 9.81 -9.29 -13.38
CA ARG A 74 9.88 -10.40 -14.34
C ARG A 74 11.19 -10.40 -15.13
N GLU A 75 11.63 -9.24 -15.62
CA GLU A 75 12.90 -9.13 -16.33
C GLU A 75 14.09 -9.49 -15.45
N THR A 76 14.07 -9.06 -14.19
CA THR A 76 15.13 -9.37 -13.21
C THR A 76 15.22 -10.87 -12.91
N MET A 77 14.08 -11.59 -12.87
CA MET A 77 14.06 -13.03 -12.60
C MET A 77 14.55 -13.91 -13.76
N LEU A 78 14.58 -13.38 -14.98
CA LEU A 78 14.99 -14.11 -16.19
C LEU A 78 16.48 -13.96 -16.50
N ASN A 79 17.19 -13.06 -15.81
CA ASN A 79 18.63 -12.84 -15.91
C ASN A 79 19.37 -13.55 -14.77
#